data_AF-A0A0C2WJV2-F1
#
_entry.id   AF-A0A0C2WJV2-F1
#
_cell.length_a   1.000
_cell.length_b   1.000
_cell.length_c   1.000
_cell.angle_alpha   90.00
_cell.angle_beta   90.00
_cell.angle_gamma   90.00
#
_symmetry.space_group_name_H-M   'P 1'
#
loop_
_entity.id
_entity.type
_entity.pdbx_description
1 polymer ?
#
loop_
_entity_poly.entity_id
_entity_poly.type
_entity_poly.pdbx_seq_one_letter_code
_entity_poly.pdbx_strand_id
1 'polypeptide(L)' 'AYYTALSRSATAAGTVILQGFDVKKITGRASGALRQEFRDLELLDEISKLHYESKLHKSVVGDRRNALIHAY' A
#
# COMPACT_ATOMS: atom_id res chain seq x y z
N ALA A 1 5.54 11.61 7.35
CA ALA A 1 5.15 12.93 7.91
C ALA A 1 4.25 13.71 6.94
N TYR A 2 4.69 14.05 5.71
CA TYR A 2 3.85 14.81 4.77
C TYR A 2 2.58 14.07 4.34
N TYR A 3 2.70 12.84 3.81
CA TYR A 3 1.54 12.04 3.41
C TYR A 3 0.55 11.82 4.56
N THR A 4 1.04 11.43 5.73
CA THR A 4 0.21 11.21 6.93
C THR A 4 -0.49 12.48 7.41
N ALA A 5 0.12 13.67 7.26
CA ALA A 5 -0.53 14.93 7.61
C ALA A 5 -1.61 15.30 6.58
N LEU A 6 -1.33 15.10 5.29
CA LEU A 6 -2.29 15.37 4.22
C LEU A 6 -3.49 14.42 4.28
N SER A 7 -3.29 13.13 4.51
CA SER A 7 -4.38 12.15 4.62
C SER A 7 -5.29 12.34 5.85
N ARG A 8 -4.87 13.17 6.82
CA ARG A 8 -5.73 13.57 7.96
C ARG A 8 -6.61 14.78 7.66
N SER A 9 -6.36 15.48 6.56
CA SER A 9 -7.17 16.63 6.16
C SER A 9 -8.41 16.17 5.41
N ALA A 10 -9.54 16.85 5.65
CA ALA A 10 -10.82 16.44 5.07
C ALA A 10 -10.93 16.75 3.57
N THR A 11 -10.42 17.91 3.13
CA THR A 11 -10.44 18.34 1.73
C THR A 11 -9.22 19.20 1.40
N ALA A 12 -8.82 19.25 0.13
CA ALA A 12 -7.73 20.11 -0.32
C ALA A 12 -8.03 21.60 -0.05
N ALA A 13 -9.26 22.05 -0.29
CA ALA A 13 -9.69 23.43 -0.02
C ALA A 13 -9.66 23.79 1.48
N GLY A 14 -9.91 22.81 2.36
CA GLY A 14 -9.84 22.98 3.81
C GLY A 14 -8.44 22.77 4.40
N THR A 15 -7.41 22.56 3.57
CA THR A 15 -6.04 22.29 4.04
C THR A 15 -5.16 23.51 3.85
N VAL A 16 -4.52 23.98 4.92
CA VAL A 16 -3.56 25.09 4.88
C VAL A 16 -2.14 24.57 5.10
N ILE A 17 -1.21 24.95 4.22
CA ILE A 17 0.22 24.63 4.34
C ILE A 17 0.93 25.86 4.92
N LEU A 18 1.32 25.80 6.18
CA LEU A 18 1.95 26.93 6.90
C LEU A 18 3.41 27.18 6.47
N GLN A 19 4.11 26.13 6.02
CA GLN A 19 5.48 26.21 5.52
C GLN A 19 5.62 25.31 4.29
N GLY A 20 6.33 25.79 3.27
CA GLY A 20 6.66 24.98 2.11
C GLY A 20 7.38 23.70 2.51
N PHE A 21 7.18 22.63 1.75
CA PHE A 21 7.86 21.36 1.96
C PHE A 21 8.76 21.02 0.78
N ASP A 22 9.78 20.20 1.03
CA ASP A 22 10.64 19.68 -0.04
C ASP A 22 9.84 18.73 -0.93
N VAL A 23 9.56 19.20 -2.14
CA VAL A 23 8.80 18.49 -3.17
C VAL A 23 9.43 17.13 -3.45
N LYS A 24 10.77 16.98 -3.37
CA LYS A 24 11.47 15.71 -3.60
C LYS A 24 11.12 14.60 -2.59
N LYS A 25 10.55 14.95 -1.44
CA LYS A 25 10.08 13.95 -0.45
C LYS A 25 8.69 13.41 -0.78
N ILE A 26 7.96 14.06 -1.68
CA ILE A 26 6.65 13.62 -2.17
C ILE A 26 6.79 13.11 -3.61
N THR A 27 7.62 13.78 -4.42
CA THR A 27 7.88 13.46 -5.81
C THR A 27 9.26 12.84 -5.95
N GLY A 28 9.35 11.70 -6.62
CA GLY A 28 10.59 10.96 -6.76
C GLY A 28 10.29 9.48 -6.69
N ARG A 29 11.17 8.65 -7.26
CA ARG A 29 10.98 7.20 -7.17
C ARG A 29 11.14 6.76 -5.71
N ALA A 30 10.13 6.09 -5.17
CA ALA A 30 10.29 5.30 -3.96
C ALA A 30 11.41 4.28 -4.15
N SER A 31 12.12 3.94 -3.06
CA SER A 31 13.19 2.96 -3.10
C SER A 31 12.69 1.62 -3.67
N GLY A 32 13.59 0.84 -4.27
CA GLY A 32 13.23 -0.48 -4.81
C GLY A 32 12.55 -1.38 -3.77
N ALA A 33 13.08 -1.38 -2.54
CA ALA A 33 12.53 -2.13 -1.42
C ALA A 33 11.13 -1.66 -1.03
N LEU A 34 10.90 -0.35 -0.90
CA LEU A 34 9.58 0.18 -0.53
C LEU A 34 8.52 -0.09 -1.60
N ARG A 35 8.89 -0.02 -2.88
CA ARG A 35 7.99 -0.41 -3.99
C ARG A 35 7.66 -1.90 -3.97
N GLN A 36 8.62 -2.74 -3.59
CA GLN A 36 8.36 -4.17 -3.44
C GLN A 36 7.39 -4.42 -2.28
N GLU A 37 7.59 -3.73 -1.15
CA GLU A 37 6.69 -3.84 0.00
C GLU A 37 5.25 -3.45 -0.34
N PHE A 38 5.04 -2.34 -1.07
CA PHE A 38 3.70 -1.96 -1.51
C PHE A 38 3.06 -2.97 -2.45
N ARG A 39 3.83 -3.54 -3.40
CA ARG A 39 3.32 -4.59 -4.29
C ARG A 39 2.94 -5.86 -3.53
N ASP A 40 3.75 -6.27 -2.57
CA ASP A 40 3.45 -7.43 -1.72
C ASP A 40 2.15 -7.21 -0.93
N LEU A 41 1.90 -5.98 -0.46
CA LEU A 41 0.66 -5.62 0.24
C LEU A 41 -0.55 -5.62 -0.70
N GLU A 42 -0.44 -5.08 -1.91
CA GLU A 42 -1.53 -5.13 -2.91
C GLU A 42 -1.89 -6.57 -3.28
N LEU A 43 -0.89 -7.44 -3.46
CA LEU A 43 -1.12 -8.85 -3.79
C LEU A 43 -1.80 -9.61 -2.62
N LEU A 44 -1.40 -9.33 -1.39
CA LEU A 44 -2.09 -9.88 -0.21
C LEU A 44 -3.53 -9.40 -0.07
N ASP A 45 -3.81 -8.14 -0.39
CA ASP A 45 -5.17 -7.60 -0.37
C ASP A 45 -6.05 -8.30 -1.41
N GLU A 46 -5.52 -8.53 -2.60
CA GLU A 46 -6.19 -9.29 -3.66
C GLU A 46 -6.48 -10.74 -3.25
N ILE A 47 -5.47 -11.45 -2.70
CA ILE A 47 -5.63 -12.80 -2.15
C ILE A 47 -6.74 -12.81 -1.08
N SER A 48 -6.72 -11.84 -0.17
CA SER A 48 -7.70 -11.73 0.92
C SER A 48 -9.11 -11.51 0.38
N LYS A 49 -9.26 -10.64 -0.62
CA LYS A 49 -10.52 -10.39 -1.31
C LYS A 49 -11.04 -11.65 -2.02
N LEU A 50 -10.20 -12.33 -2.80
CA LEU A 50 -10.59 -13.56 -3.50
C LEU A 50 -10.95 -14.68 -2.54
N HIS A 51 -10.26 -14.79 -1.41
CA HIS A 51 -10.59 -15.74 -0.35
C HIS A 51 -11.97 -15.44 0.24
N TYR A 52 -12.25 -14.18 0.59
CA TYR A 52 -13.55 -13.75 1.08
C TYR A 52 -14.68 -14.03 0.06
N GLU A 53 -14.42 -13.78 -1.23
CA GLU A 53 -15.35 -14.06 -2.32
C GLU A 53 -15.46 -15.55 -2.67
N SER A 54 -14.74 -16.44 -1.98
CA SER A 54 -14.65 -17.88 -2.29
C SER A 54 -14.16 -18.20 -3.71
N LYS A 55 -13.38 -17.31 -4.30
CA LYS A 55 -12.79 -17.41 -5.65
C LYS A 55 -11.31 -17.75 -5.65
N LEU A 56 -10.65 -17.72 -4.48
CA LEU A 56 -9.24 -18.07 -4.38
C LEU A 56 -9.03 -19.56 -4.71
N HIS A 57 -8.04 -19.86 -5.55
CA HIS A 57 -7.73 -21.23 -5.91
C HIS A 57 -7.20 -22.01 -4.69
N LYS A 58 -7.64 -23.26 -4.51
CA LYS A 58 -7.35 -24.08 -3.32
C LYS A 58 -5.87 -24.40 -3.12
N SER A 59 -5.03 -24.24 -4.14
CA SER A 59 -3.57 -24.42 -4.02
C SER A 59 -2.87 -23.26 -3.29
N VAL A 60 -3.52 -22.09 -3.20
CA VAL A 60 -2.95 -20.91 -2.56
C VAL A 60 -3.16 -21.03 -1.05
N VAL A 61 -2.17 -21.58 -0.36
CA VAL A 61 -2.22 -21.86 1.09
C VAL A 61 -0.91 -21.43 1.74
N GLY A 62 -0.99 -20.87 2.94
CA GLY A 62 0.18 -20.58 3.76
C GLY A 62 -0.13 -19.74 4.99
N ASP A 63 0.65 -19.94 6.05
CA ASP A 63 0.47 -19.24 7.33
C ASP A 63 1.25 -17.91 7.41
N ARG A 64 2.08 -17.64 6.41
CA ARG A 64 2.96 -16.48 6.35
C ARG A 64 2.74 -15.73 5.05
N ARG A 65 2.90 -14.40 5.10
CA ARG A 65 2.84 -13.51 3.93
C ARG A 65 3.59 -14.06 2.72
N ASN A 66 4.88 -14.37 2.90
CA ASN A 66 5.71 -14.80 1.76
C ASN A 66 5.23 -16.14 1.19
N ALA A 67 4.71 -17.06 2.02
CA ALA A 67 4.18 -18.32 1.54
C ALA A 67 2.93 -18.12 0.66
N LEU A 68 2.02 -17.25 1.09
CA LEU A 68 0.84 -16.89 0.30
C LEU A 68 1.21 -16.20 -1.02
N ILE A 69 2.12 -15.22 -0.97
CA ILE A 69 2.59 -14.51 -2.16
C ILE A 69 3.27 -15.46 -3.16
N HIS A 70 4.04 -16.44 -2.69
CA HIS A 70 4.71 -17.41 -3.57
C HIS A 70 3.76 -18.48 -4.12
N ALA A 71 2.66 -18.77 -3.43
CA ALA A 71 1.69 -19.77 -3.85
C ALA A 71 0.60 -19.21 -4.77
N TYR A 72 0.46 -17.88 -4.84
CA TYR A 72 -0.45 -17.13 -5.70
C TYR A 72 0.15 -16.91 -7.09
#